data_AF-A0A820WUQ4-F1
#
_entry.id   AF-A0A820WUQ4-F1
#
_cell.length_a   1.000
_cell.length_b   1.000
_cell.length_c   1.000
_cell.angle_alpha   90.00
_cell.angle_beta   90.00
_cell.angle_gamma   90.00
#
_symmetry.space_group_name_H-M   'P 1'
#
loop_
_entity.id
_entity.type
_entity.pdbx_description
1 polymer ?
#
loop_
_entity_poly.entity_id
_entity_poly.type
_entity_poly.pdbx_seq_one_letter_code
_entity_poly.pdbx_strand_id
1 'polypeptide(L)'
;MCAAFIVQHYHLNLLYAFVNAITVKFGKSAIDIHAWAKRFVDPDIVLVKLAISLFAFSENTCCCNSNTSNNLTNPIDILEIQNKYAEVTWKYLLYKYSYNDAVKRFLNITLWLASMTVFAVHAQSLRLYVNDIDSIIEQTEITFILDEVDQIIETNQ
;
A
#
# COMPACT_ATOMS: atom_id res chain seq x y z
N MET A 1 -0.04 -2.17 -1.38
CA MET A 1 0.50 -2.34 -2.75
C MET A 1 0.52 -3.80 -3.21
N CYS A 2 1.14 -4.72 -2.45
CA CYS A 2 1.17 -6.14 -2.82
C CYS A 2 -0.19 -6.84 -2.76
N ALA A 3 -1.19 -6.29 -2.06
CA ALA A 3 -2.46 -6.98 -1.83
C ALA A 3 -3.19 -7.38 -3.12
N ALA A 4 -3.37 -6.49 -4.10
CA ALA A 4 -4.06 -6.85 -5.35
C ALA A 4 -3.28 -7.89 -6.17
N PHE A 5 -1.95 -7.78 -6.22
CA PHE A 5 -1.08 -8.78 -6.86
C PHE A 5 -1.13 -10.12 -6.12
N ILE A 6 -1.01 -10.14 -4.79
CA ILE A 6 -1.08 -11.35 -3.95
C ILE A 6 -2.45 -12.03 -4.10
N VAL A 7 -3.53 -11.26 -3.98
CA VAL A 7 -4.90 -11.74 -4.16
C VAL A 7 -5.08 -12.39 -5.53
N GLN A 8 -4.47 -11.82 -6.56
CA GLN A 8 -4.52 -12.37 -7.90
C GLN A 8 -3.62 -13.60 -8.07
N HIS A 9 -2.38 -13.54 -7.59
CA HIS A 9 -1.36 -14.57 -7.75
C HIS A 9 -1.72 -15.87 -7.00
N TYR A 10 -2.29 -15.74 -5.81
CA TYR A 10 -2.75 -16.86 -4.99
C TYR A 10 -4.25 -17.17 -5.17
N HIS A 11 -4.92 -16.51 -6.11
CA HIS A 11 -6.35 -16.69 -6.38
C HIS A 11 -7.24 -16.55 -5.12
N LEU A 12 -6.87 -15.67 -4.18
CA LEU A 12 -7.58 -15.53 -2.89
C LEU A 12 -9.05 -15.14 -3.07
N ASN A 13 -9.39 -14.44 -4.16
CA ASN A 13 -10.77 -14.11 -4.51
C ASN A 13 -11.66 -15.33 -4.83
N LEU A 14 -11.08 -16.52 -5.03
CA LEU A 14 -11.85 -17.76 -5.19
C LEU A 14 -12.14 -18.44 -3.85
N LEU A 15 -11.45 -18.04 -2.77
CA LEU A 15 -11.64 -18.61 -1.45
C LEU A 15 -12.81 -17.91 -0.77
N TYR A 16 -13.89 -18.65 -0.54
CA TYR A 16 -15.08 -18.12 0.16
C TYR A 16 -14.74 -17.49 1.51
N ALA A 17 -13.87 -18.15 2.30
CA ALA A 17 -13.43 -17.64 3.60
C ALA A 17 -12.74 -16.26 3.49
N PHE A 18 -11.90 -16.08 2.46
CA PHE A 18 -11.22 -14.80 2.22
C PHE A 18 -12.21 -13.71 1.81
N VAL A 19 -13.08 -14.00 0.84
CA VAL A 19 -14.10 -13.04 0.36
C VAL A 19 -15.05 -12.64 1.48
N ASN A 20 -15.50 -13.61 2.28
CA ASN A 20 -16.36 -13.34 3.44
C ASN A 20 -15.65 -12.47 4.48
N ALA A 21 -14.40 -12.79 4.84
CA ALA A 21 -13.63 -12.00 5.80
C ALA A 21 -13.41 -10.55 5.34
N ILE A 22 -13.04 -10.35 4.06
CA ILE A 22 -12.86 -9.01 3.49
C ILE A 22 -14.20 -8.27 3.45
N THR A 23 -15.29 -8.94 3.07
CA THR A 23 -16.62 -8.30 2.98
C THR A 23 -17.12 -7.87 4.36
N VAL A 24 -16.94 -8.71 5.39
CA VAL A 24 -17.34 -8.40 6.76
C VAL A 24 -16.51 -7.25 7.33
N LYS A 25 -15.19 -7.24 7.10
CA LYS A 25 -14.30 -6.21 7.67
C LYS A 25 -14.28 -4.91 6.87
N PHE A 26 -14.17 -4.97 5.55
CA PHE A 26 -13.91 -3.81 4.68
C PHE A 26 -15.08 -3.46 3.76
N GLY A 27 -16.19 -4.18 3.87
CA GLY A 27 -17.37 -4.01 3.03
C GLY A 27 -17.20 -4.58 1.61
N LYS A 28 -18.32 -4.72 0.92
CA LYS A 28 -18.36 -5.22 -0.47
C LYS A 28 -17.56 -4.34 -1.43
N SER A 29 -17.53 -3.03 -1.21
CA SER A 29 -16.77 -2.08 -2.04
C SER A 29 -15.28 -2.43 -2.11
N ALA A 30 -14.69 -2.99 -1.05
CA ALA A 30 -13.29 -3.40 -1.07
C ALA A 30 -13.03 -4.57 -2.05
N ILE A 31 -13.96 -5.52 -2.14
CA ILE A 31 -13.91 -6.61 -3.13
C ILE A 31 -14.02 -6.06 -4.54
N ASP A 32 -14.97 -5.13 -4.76
CA ASP A 32 -15.20 -4.54 -6.07
C ASP A 32 -13.99 -3.73 -6.56
N ILE A 33 -13.37 -2.95 -5.67
CA ILE A 33 -12.13 -2.21 -5.95
C ILE A 33 -10.99 -3.19 -6.29
N HIS A 34 -10.81 -4.27 -5.54
CA HIS A 34 -9.79 -5.29 -5.84
C HIS A 34 -10.04 -5.97 -7.20
N ALA A 35 -11.29 -6.31 -7.51
CA ALA A 35 -11.66 -6.94 -8.77
C ALA A 35 -11.43 -6.02 -9.97
N TRP A 36 -11.67 -4.71 -9.81
CA TRP A 36 -11.37 -3.70 -10.82
C TRP A 36 -9.85 -3.52 -11.00
N ALA A 37 -9.11 -3.31 -9.90
CA ALA A 37 -7.65 -3.08 -9.92
C ALA A 37 -6.87 -4.24 -10.54
N LYS A 38 -7.31 -5.48 -10.31
CA LYS A 38 -6.71 -6.70 -10.89
C LYS A 38 -6.53 -6.63 -12.42
N ARG A 39 -7.41 -5.92 -13.14
CA ARG A 39 -7.38 -5.84 -14.60
C ARG A 39 -6.14 -5.15 -15.15
N PHE A 40 -5.46 -4.36 -14.32
CA PHE A 40 -4.29 -3.57 -14.69
C PHE A 40 -2.97 -4.21 -14.25
N VAL A 41 -3.02 -5.29 -13.46
CA VAL A 41 -1.84 -6.01 -12.99
C VAL A 41 -1.18 -6.73 -14.16
N ASP A 42 0.07 -6.41 -14.45
CA ASP A 42 0.84 -7.10 -15.49
C ASP A 42 1.27 -8.49 -15.00
N PRO A 43 1.16 -9.55 -15.82
CA PRO A 43 1.67 -10.88 -15.46
C PRO A 43 3.20 -10.95 -15.39
N ASP A 44 3.92 -10.00 -16.00
CA ASP A 44 5.38 -9.95 -15.93
C ASP A 44 5.85 -9.47 -14.55
N ILE A 45 6.47 -10.37 -13.78
CA ILE A 45 6.98 -10.07 -12.44
C ILE A 45 8.03 -8.95 -12.42
N VAL A 46 8.77 -8.74 -13.51
CA VAL A 46 9.74 -7.64 -13.60
C VAL A 46 9.00 -6.31 -13.65
N LEU A 47 7.92 -6.23 -14.45
CA LEU A 47 7.07 -5.04 -14.51
C LEU A 47 6.36 -4.79 -13.18
N VAL A 48 5.94 -5.85 -12.48
CA VAL A 48 5.37 -5.72 -11.13
C VAL A 48 6.38 -5.11 -10.16
N LYS A 49 7.63 -5.59 -10.14
CA LYS A 49 8.69 -5.03 -9.28
C LYS A 49 9.01 -3.58 -9.61
N LEU A 50 9.04 -3.23 -10.90
CA LEU A 50 9.27 -1.86 -11.36
C LEU A 50 8.10 -0.93 -11.00
N ALA A 51 6.86 -1.39 -11.17
CA ALA A 51 5.65 -0.65 -10.75
C ALA A 51 5.63 -0.41 -9.23
N ILE A 52 6.03 -1.42 -8.44
CA ILE A 52 6.19 -1.30 -6.99
C ILE A 52 7.19 -0.21 -6.63
N SER A 53 8.32 -0.17 -7.34
CA SER A 53 9.36 0.85 -7.13
C SER A 53 8.84 2.25 -7.50
N LEU A 54 8.17 2.39 -8.65
CA LEU A 54 7.53 3.64 -9.09
C LEU A 54 6.52 4.18 -8.08
N PHE A 55 5.72 3.30 -7.47
CA PHE A 55 4.76 3.69 -6.45
C PHE A 55 5.45 4.13 -5.16
N ALA A 56 6.47 3.41 -4.70
CA ALA A 56 7.18 3.69 -3.45
C ALA A 56 7.79 5.10 -3.44
N PHE A 57 8.22 5.60 -4.59
CA PHE A 57 8.74 6.96 -4.77
C PHE A 57 7.68 7.96 -5.29
N SER A 58 6.41 7.56 -5.37
CA SER A 58 5.33 8.48 -5.75
C SER A 58 4.77 9.22 -4.54
N GLU A 59 4.33 10.45 -4.76
CA GLU A 59 3.61 11.26 -3.76
C GLU A 59 2.32 10.57 -3.25
N ASN A 60 1.77 9.60 -3.99
CA ASN A 60 0.60 8.82 -3.56
C ASN A 60 0.83 8.01 -2.28
N THR A 61 2.09 7.78 -1.87
CA THR A 61 2.41 7.19 -0.56
C THR A 61 2.02 8.10 0.61
N CYS A 62 1.97 9.43 0.40
CA CYS A 62 1.60 10.42 1.39
C CYS A 62 0.08 10.53 1.59
N CYS A 63 -0.73 10.03 0.65
CA CYS A 63 -2.18 9.94 0.81
C CYS A 63 -2.60 9.05 1.99
N CYS A 64 -1.70 8.21 2.52
CA CYS A 64 -1.98 7.24 3.56
C CYS A 64 -2.04 7.81 4.98
N ASN A 65 -1.64 9.06 5.25
CA ASN A 65 -1.74 9.62 6.60
C ASN A 65 -1.76 11.17 6.59
N SER A 66 -2.94 11.75 6.85
CA SER A 66 -3.17 13.21 6.92
C SER A 66 -2.39 13.92 8.03
N ASN A 67 -1.84 13.17 8.99
CA ASN A 67 -1.08 13.71 10.12
C ASN A 67 0.44 13.58 9.95
N THR A 68 0.91 12.97 8.86
CA THR A 68 2.35 12.97 8.56
C THR A 68 2.69 14.34 8.00
N SER A 69 3.59 15.08 8.65
CA SER A 69 4.15 16.28 8.04
C SER A 69 4.70 15.90 6.66
N ASN A 70 4.31 16.61 5.60
CA ASN A 70 4.84 16.47 4.24
C ASN A 70 6.34 16.84 4.12
N ASN A 71 7.10 16.76 5.22
CA ASN A 71 8.54 16.95 5.25
C ASN A 71 9.22 15.72 4.65
N LEU A 72 9.08 15.56 3.34
CA LEU A 72 10.05 14.83 2.54
C LEU A 72 11.35 15.60 2.69
N THR A 73 12.31 15.03 3.41
CA THR A 73 13.61 15.67 3.70
C THR A 73 14.33 16.13 2.42
N ASN A 74 14.01 15.52 1.26
CA ASN A 74 14.43 16.01 -0.05
C ASN A 74 13.48 15.52 -1.19
N PRO A 75 12.44 16.28 -1.59
CA PRO A 75 11.50 15.86 -2.64
C PRO A 75 12.12 15.79 -4.04
N ILE A 76 13.19 16.57 -4.29
CA ILE A 76 13.88 16.59 -5.58
C ILE A 76 14.59 15.25 -5.82
N ASP A 77 15.31 14.74 -4.81
CA ASP A 77 15.99 13.45 -4.91
C ASP A 77 15.01 12.30 -5.13
N ILE A 78 13.86 12.34 -4.44
CA ILE A 78 12.80 11.33 -4.57
C ILE A 78 12.23 11.32 -5.99
N LEU A 79 11.97 12.51 -6.55
CA LEU A 79 11.51 12.64 -7.92
C LEU A 79 12.57 12.14 -8.92
N GLU A 80 13.86 12.40 -8.67
CA GLU A 80 14.94 11.90 -9.52
C GLU A 80 15.01 10.37 -9.50
N ILE A 81 14.86 9.74 -8.33
CA ILE A 81 14.80 8.28 -8.20
C ILE A 81 13.58 7.73 -8.94
N GLN A 82 12.41 8.34 -8.77
CA GLN A 82 11.19 7.95 -9.47
C GLN A 82 11.37 8.01 -11.00
N ASN A 83 11.98 9.07 -11.51
CA ASN A 83 12.27 9.26 -12.93
C ASN A 83 13.23 8.19 -13.47
N LYS A 84 14.27 7.81 -12.70
CA LYS A 84 15.15 6.70 -13.07
C LYS A 84 14.39 5.39 -13.20
N TYR A 85 13.48 5.08 -12.28
CA TYR A 85 12.63 3.90 -12.39
C TYR A 85 11.66 3.99 -13.58
N ALA A 86 11.12 5.16 -13.88
CA ALA A 86 10.25 5.37 -15.04
C ALA A 86 11.00 5.12 -16.35
N GLU A 87 12.23 5.63 -16.45
CA GLU A 87 13.10 5.42 -17.61
C GLU A 87 13.49 3.95 -17.78
N VAL A 88 13.90 3.27 -16.70
CA VAL A 88 14.21 1.83 -16.74
C VAL A 88 13.00 1.01 -17.15
N THR A 89 11.82 1.34 -16.62
CA THR A 89 10.55 0.68 -16.98
C THR A 89 10.25 0.87 -18.46
N TRP A 90 10.39 2.09 -18.96
CA TRP A 90 10.16 2.40 -20.37
C TRP A 90 11.13 1.67 -21.29
N LYS A 91 12.43 1.69 -20.98
CA LYS A 91 13.45 0.96 -21.74
C LYS A 91 13.20 -0.54 -21.74
N TYR A 92 12.84 -1.13 -20.60
CA TYR A 92 12.49 -2.54 -20.51
C TYR A 92 11.28 -2.88 -21.40
N LEU A 93 10.26 -2.02 -21.40
CA LEU A 93 9.07 -2.22 -22.23
C LEU A 93 9.40 -2.16 -23.72
N LEU A 94 10.18 -1.16 -24.16
CA LEU A 94 10.61 -1.04 -25.56
C LEU A 94 11.55 -2.16 -26.00
N TYR A 95 12.37 -2.68 -25.08
CA TYR A 95 13.26 -3.81 -25.35
C TYR A 95 12.48 -5.12 -25.57
N LYS A 96 11.44 -5.34 -24.76
CA LYS A 96 10.73 -6.64 -24.72
C LYS A 96 9.47 -6.69 -25.59
N TYR A 97 8.82 -5.55 -25.84
CA TYR A 97 7.51 -5.47 -26.49
C TYR A 97 7.51 -4.52 -27.69
N SER A 98 6.49 -4.64 -28.54
CA SER A 98 6.23 -3.67 -29.60
C SER A 98 5.92 -2.30 -28.99
N TYR A 99 6.18 -1.21 -29.73
CA TYR A 99 5.88 0.15 -29.25
C TYR A 99 4.44 0.31 -28.75
N ASN A 100 3.47 -0.23 -29.49
CA ASN A 100 2.06 -0.14 -29.11
C ASN A 100 1.74 -0.92 -27.82
N ASP A 101 2.34 -2.11 -27.65
CA ASP A 101 2.15 -2.91 -26.43
C ASP A 101 2.88 -2.29 -25.23
N ALA A 102 4.05 -1.69 -25.45
CA ALA A 102 4.79 -0.94 -24.46
C ALA A 102 3.95 0.22 -23.91
N VAL A 103 3.34 1.03 -24.78
CA VAL A 103 2.44 2.12 -24.37
C VAL A 103 1.25 1.59 -23.56
N LYS A 104 0.57 0.54 -24.03
CA LYS A 104 -0.58 -0.05 -23.32
C LYS A 104 -0.19 -0.57 -21.94
N ARG A 105 0.94 -1.26 -21.83
CA ARG A 105 1.43 -1.82 -20.56
C ARG A 105 1.87 -0.73 -19.60
N PHE A 106 2.53 0.32 -20.10
CA PHE A 106 2.89 1.46 -19.27
C PHE A 106 1.65 2.17 -18.72
N LEU A 107 0.61 2.35 -19.55
CA LEU A 107 -0.68 2.89 -19.11
C LEU A 107 -1.34 2.01 -18.04
N ASN A 108 -1.31 0.69 -18.22
CA ASN A 108 -1.84 -0.24 -17.21
C ASN A 108 -1.09 -0.13 -15.89
N ILE A 109 0.23 0.05 -15.89
CA ILE A 109 1.00 0.32 -14.67
C ILE A 109 0.46 1.58 -13.99
N THR A 110 0.31 2.69 -14.71
CA THR A 110 -0.22 3.94 -14.14
C THR A 110 -1.63 3.78 -13.57
N LEU A 111 -2.53 3.10 -14.28
CA LEU A 111 -3.89 2.81 -13.81
C LEU A 111 -3.88 1.91 -12.58
N TRP A 112 -2.97 0.93 -12.53
CA TRP A 112 -2.78 0.10 -11.36
C TRP A 112 -2.30 0.93 -10.16
N LEU A 113 -1.35 1.85 -10.35
CA LEU A 113 -0.91 2.75 -9.29
C LEU A 113 -2.04 3.66 -8.79
N ALA A 114 -2.84 4.23 -9.70
CA ALA A 114 -4.00 5.05 -9.33
C ALA A 114 -5.06 4.26 -8.54
N SER A 115 -5.28 2.99 -8.90
CA SER A 115 -6.19 2.11 -8.17
C SER A 115 -5.79 1.90 -6.70
N MET A 116 -4.49 2.00 -6.40
CA MET A 116 -3.99 1.90 -5.03
C MET A 116 -4.40 3.12 -4.19
N THR A 117 -4.38 4.32 -4.78
CA THR A 117 -4.86 5.53 -4.11
C THR A 117 -6.34 5.41 -3.76
N VAL A 118 -7.16 4.87 -4.68
CA VAL A 118 -8.58 4.59 -4.42
C VAL A 118 -8.76 3.62 -3.25
N PHE A 119 -7.97 2.54 -3.22
CA PHE A 119 -8.01 1.57 -2.12
C PHE A 119 -7.61 2.20 -0.78
N ALA A 120 -6.55 3.01 -0.77
CA ALA A 120 -6.07 3.69 0.43
C ALA A 120 -7.13 4.64 1.01
N VAL A 121 -7.76 5.45 0.15
CA VAL A 121 -8.85 6.35 0.55
C VAL A 121 -10.05 5.58 1.10
N HIS A 122 -10.44 4.48 0.44
CA HIS A 122 -11.52 3.60 0.94
C HIS A 122 -11.17 3.03 2.33
N ALA A 123 -9.96 2.50 2.50
CA ALA A 123 -9.52 1.93 3.76
C ALA A 123 -9.50 2.96 4.90
N GLN A 124 -9.04 4.18 4.64
CA GLN A 124 -9.06 5.28 5.62
C GLN A 124 -10.48 5.68 6.02
N SER A 125 -11.41 5.70 5.06
CA SER A 125 -12.81 6.06 5.33
C SER A 125 -13.49 5.11 6.32
N LEU A 126 -13.05 3.85 6.38
CA LEU A 126 -13.67 2.82 7.21
C LEU A 126 -13.25 2.89 8.69
N ARG A 127 -12.16 3.61 9.03
CA ARG A 127 -11.64 3.78 10.41
C ARG A 127 -11.53 2.48 11.25
N LEU A 128 -11.41 1.31 10.61
CA LEU A 128 -11.61 0.00 11.23
C LEU A 128 -10.70 -0.29 12.43
N TYR A 129 -9.52 0.30 12.44
CA TYR A 129 -8.48 0.04 13.44
C TYR A 129 -8.21 1.23 14.36
N VAL A 130 -8.96 2.32 14.23
CA VAL A 130 -8.73 3.51 15.08
C VAL A 130 -8.95 3.13 16.55
N ASN A 131 -10.06 2.47 16.86
CA ASN A 131 -10.36 2.02 18.22
C ASN A 131 -9.37 0.96 18.72
N ASP A 132 -8.90 0.07 17.85
CA ASP A 132 -7.93 -0.97 18.22
C ASP A 132 -6.55 -0.36 18.54
N ILE A 133 -6.13 0.63 17.75
CA ILE A 133 -4.87 1.35 17.96
C ILE A 133 -4.96 2.21 19.22
N ASP A 134 -6.06 2.95 19.42
CA ASP A 134 -6.28 3.77 20.61
C ASP A 134 -6.27 2.90 21.87
N SER A 135 -6.91 1.72 21.81
CA SER A 135 -6.90 0.76 22.91
C SER A 135 -5.50 0.19 23.18
N ILE A 136 -4.70 -0.12 22.15
CA ILE A 136 -3.32 -0.57 22.33
C ILE A 136 -2.46 0.55 22.92
N ILE A 137 -2.63 1.79 22.47
CA ILE A 137 -1.91 2.95 23.01
C ILE A 137 -2.23 3.10 24.50
N GLU A 138 -3.51 3.08 24.87
CA GLU A 138 -3.95 3.20 26.26
C GLU A 138 -3.39 2.05 27.13
N GLN A 139 -3.42 0.81 26.64
CA GLN A 139 -2.82 -0.33 27.34
C GLN A 139 -1.30 -0.20 27.50
N THR A 140 -0.63 0.32 26.48
CA THR A 140 0.82 0.53 26.47
C THR A 140 1.19 1.64 27.46
N GLU A 141 0.45 2.76 27.49
CA GLU A 141 0.63 3.84 28.45
C GLU A 141 0.45 3.36 29.90
N ILE A 142 -0.60 2.58 30.17
CA ILE A 142 -0.84 2.00 31.50
C ILE A 142 0.32 1.07 31.90
N THR A 143 0.81 0.24 30.97
CA THR A 143 1.92 -0.68 31.24
C THR A 143 3.20 0.10 31.60
N PHE A 144 3.52 1.16 30.86
CA PHE A 144 4.66 2.01 31.17
C PHE A 144 4.56 2.69 32.54
N ILE A 145 3.38 3.16 32.93
CA ILE A 145 3.15 3.75 34.26
C ILE A 145 3.38 2.71 35.37
N LEU A 146 2.90 1.48 35.17
CA LEU A 146 3.07 0.41 36.16
C LEU A 146 4.56 0.01 36.30
N ASP A 147 5.29 -0.10 35.20
CA ASP A 147 6.73 -0.40 35.22
C ASP A 147 7.54 0.70 35.94
N GLU A 148 7.18 1.98 35.78
CA GLU A 148 7.80 3.09 36.52
C GLU A 148 7.52 3.02 38.02
N VAL A 149 6.29 2.68 38.41
CA VAL A 149 5.90 2.54 39.82
C VAL A 149 6.65 1.38 40.49
N ASP A 150 6.78 0.24 39.81
CA ASP A 150 7.51 -0.91 40.34
C ASP A 150 9.00 -0.61 40.52
N GLN A 151 9.63 0.11 39.59
CA GLN A 151 11.01 0.59 39.76
C GLN A 151 11.17 1.52 40.96
N ILE A 152 10.23 2.44 41.19
CA ILE A 152 10.26 3.33 42.36
C ILE A 152 10.14 2.53 43.66
N ILE A 153 9.31 1.48 43.69
CA ILE A 153 9.16 0.62 44.86
C ILE A 153 10.44 -0.19 45.12
N GLU A 154 11.07 -0.75 44.09
CA GLU A 154 12.34 -1.49 44.20
C GLU A 154 13.51 -0.60 44.61
N THR A 155 13.54 0.67 44.20
CA THR A 155 14.63 1.59 44.56
C THR A 155 14.52 2.13 46.00
N ASN A 156 13.33 2.03 46.61
CA ASN A 156 13.03 2.51 47.97
C ASN A 156 13.03 1.39 49.04
N GLN A 157 13.35 0.15 48.66
CA GLN A 157 13.64 -0.97 49.58
C GLN A 157 15.14 -1.14 49.79
#